data_AF-V4NTX9-F1
#
_entry.id   AF-V4NTX9-F1
#
_cell.length_a   1.000
_cell.length_b   1.000
_cell.length_c   1.000
_cell.angle_alpha   90.00
_cell.angle_beta   90.00
_cell.angle_gamma   90.00
#
_symmetry.space_group_name_H-M   'P 1'
#
loop_
_entity.id
_entity.type
_entity.pdbx_description
1 polymer ?
#
loop_
_entity_poly.entity_id
_entity_poly.type
_entity_poly.pdbx_seq_one_letter_code
_entity_poly.pdbx_strand_id
1 'polypeptide(L)' 'MNTYTRPDAIIDFCLAPLQLNPMSESTHETRRRLEHVIRTFQLKAAQPVAVDFSQMPTLVINEAAHGYE' A
#
# COMPACT_ATOMS: atom_id res chain seq x y z
N MET A 1 -1.63 4.60 17.56
CA MET A 1 -0.98 3.74 16.55
C MET A 1 -2.07 3.18 15.66
N ASN A 2 -2.04 3.48 14.36
CA ASN A 2 -2.98 2.91 13.39
C ASN A 2 -2.39 1.60 12.88
N THR A 3 -2.80 0.50 13.50
CA THR A 3 -2.40 -0.85 13.08
C THR A 3 -3.43 -1.38 12.10
N TYR A 4 -2.96 -1.80 10.92
CA TYR A 4 -3.80 -2.31 9.85
C TYR A 4 -3.69 -3.83 9.79
N THR A 5 -4.83 -4.51 9.91
CA THR A 5 -4.92 -5.97 9.82
C THR A 5 -5.74 -6.41 8.60
N ARG A 6 -6.61 -5.53 8.09
CA ARG A 6 -7.49 -5.80 6.95
C ARG A 6 -6.75 -5.53 5.63
N PRO A 7 -6.75 -6.49 4.68
CA PRO A 7 -6.10 -6.32 3.38
C PRO A 7 -6.51 -5.06 2.63
N ASP A 8 -7.81 -4.77 2.57
CA ASP A 8 -8.35 -3.60 1.86
C ASP A 8 -7.80 -2.28 2.42
N ALA A 9 -7.77 -2.14 3.75
CA ALA A 9 -7.23 -0.94 4.40
C ALA A 9 -5.71 -0.78 4.23
N ILE A 10 -4.97 -1.90 4.17
CA ILE A 10 -3.54 -1.91 3.85
C ILE A 10 -3.33 -1.43 2.40
N ILE A 11 -4.13 -1.94 1.47
CA ILE A 11 -4.07 -1.57 0.05
C ILE A 11 -4.43 -0.10 -0.15
N ASP A 12 -5.50 0.40 0.47
CA ASP A 12 -5.89 1.81 0.39
C ASP A 12 -4.78 2.73 0.88
N PHE A 13 -4.18 2.43 2.03
CA PHE A 13 -3.09 3.23 2.55
C PHE A 13 -1.91 3.29 1.56
N CYS A 14 -1.50 2.14 1.02
CA CYS A 14 -0.38 2.05 0.09
C CYS A 14 -0.65 2.74 -1.26
N LEU A 15 -1.89 2.71 -1.75
CA LEU A 15 -2.24 3.25 -3.07
C LEU A 15 -2.69 4.72 -3.03
N ALA A 16 -3.06 5.25 -1.85
CA ALA A 16 -3.51 6.64 -1.70
C ALA A 16 -2.58 7.68 -2.33
N PRO A 17 -1.23 7.59 -2.22
CA PRO A 17 -0.33 8.59 -2.80
C PRO A 17 -0.34 8.63 -4.34
N LEU A 18 -0.74 7.53 -4.99
CA LEU A 18 -0.69 7.39 -6.45
C LEU A 18 -1.88 8.04 -7.16
N GLN A 19 -2.90 8.50 -6.41
CA GLN A 19 -4.09 9.17 -6.94
C GLN A 19 -4.74 8.43 -8.13
N LEU A 20 -4.80 7.10 -8.04
CA LEU A 20 -5.30 6.26 -9.11
C LEU A 20 -6.79 6.53 -9.36
N ASN A 21 -7.21 6.54 -10.63
CA ASN A 21 -8.63 6.63 -10.97
C ASN A 21 -9.36 5.36 -10.49
N PRO A 22 -10.29 5.46 -9.53
CA PRO A 22 -10.99 4.30 -8.99
C PRO A 22 -11.94 3.66 -10.00
N MET A 23 -12.40 4.39 -11.02
CA MET A 23 -13.30 3.87 -12.06
C MET A 23 -12.56 3.14 -13.19
N SER A 24 -11.23 3.16 -13.18
CA SER A 24 -10.44 2.45 -14.19
C SER A 24 -10.44 0.95 -13.93
N GLU A 25 -10.66 0.16 -14.99
CA GLU A 25 -10.57 -1.30 -14.95
C GLU A 25 -9.20 -1.77 -14.45
N SER A 26 -8.13 -1.06 -14.84
CA SER A 26 -6.77 -1.37 -14.38
C SER A 26 -6.60 -1.21 -12.86
N THR A 27 -7.23 -0.18 -12.28
CA THR A 27 -7.21 0.06 -10.83
C THR A 27 -7.99 -1.03 -10.11
N HIS A 28 -9.18 -1.39 -10.61
CA HIS A 28 -9.99 -2.47 -10.05
C HIS A 28 -9.24 -3.81 -10.05
N GLU A 29 -8.67 -4.20 -11.19
CA GLU A 29 -7.97 -5.48 -11.30
C GLU A 29 -6.68 -5.49 -10.46
N THR A 30 -5.97 -4.37 -10.37
CA THR A 30 -4.79 -4.23 -9.49
C THR A 30 -5.19 -4.45 -8.03
N ARG A 31 -6.24 -3.77 -7.55
CA ARG A 31 -6.73 -3.93 -6.16
C ARG A 31 -7.16 -5.36 -5.89
N ARG A 32 -7.92 -5.98 -6.81
CA ARG A 32 -8.36 -7.38 -6.69
C ARG A 32 -7.20 -8.36 -6.57
N ARG A 33 -6.16 -8.21 -7.40
CA ARG A 33 -4.97 -9.08 -7.35
C ARG A 33 -4.17 -8.89 -6.06
N LEU A 34 -3.97 -7.64 -5.63
CA LEU A 34 -3.28 -7.34 -4.37
C LEU A 34 -4.04 -7.92 -3.17
N GLU A 35 -5.36 -7.76 -3.17
CA GLU A 35 -6.21 -8.31 -2.12
C GLU A 35 -6.08 -9.83 -2.03
N HIS A 36 -6.12 -10.52 -3.18
CA HIS A 36 -5.93 -11.97 -3.22
C HIS A 36 -4.58 -12.40 -2.65
N VAL A 37 -3.50 -11.71 -3.02
CA VAL A 37 -2.15 -12.02 -2.54
C VAL A 37 -2.02 -11.80 -1.03
N ILE A 38 -2.47 -10.65 -0.52
CA ILE A 38 -2.37 -10.32 0.91
C ILE A 38 -3.22 -11.29 1.74
N ARG A 39 -4.45 -11.60 1.32
CA ARG A 39 -5.29 -12.61 1.99
C ARG A 39 -4.60 -13.97 2.01
N THR A 40 -4.08 -14.41 0.87
CA THR A 40 -3.38 -15.70 0.77
C THR A 40 -2.15 -15.75 1.67
N PHE A 41 -1.39 -14.66 1.74
CA PHE A 41 -0.24 -14.54 2.63
C PHE A 41 -0.66 -14.60 4.10
N GLN A 42 -1.66 -13.82 4.50
CA GLN A 42 -2.17 -13.80 5.87
C GLN A 42 -2.74 -15.16 6.31
N LEU A 43 -3.39 -15.91 5.41
CA LEU A 43 -3.87 -17.26 5.69
C LEU A 43 -2.74 -18.26 5.93
N LYS A 44 -1.57 -18.05 5.29
CA LYS A 44 -0.39 -18.92 5.45
C LYS A 44 0.52 -18.50 6.59
N ALA A 45 0.39 -17.27 7.09
CA ALA A 45 1.20 -16.78 8.19
C ALA A 45 0.83 -17.50 9.48
N ALA A 46 1.84 -17.95 10.23
CA ALA A 46 1.64 -18.63 11.52
C ALA A 46 1.03 -17.71 12.60
N GLN A 47 1.13 -16.39 12.41
CA GLN A 47 0.58 -15.38 13.31
C GLN A 47 -0.14 -14.29 12.51
N PRO A 48 -1.13 -13.60 13.11
CA PRO A 48 -1.80 -12.47 12.49
C PRO A 48 -0.78 -11.40 12.07
N VAL A 49 -0.76 -11.06 10.78
CA VAL A 49 0.14 -10.04 10.24
C VAL A 49 -0.53 -8.67 10.40
N ALA A 50 -0.01 -7.91 11.36
CA ALA A 50 -0.37 -6.52 11.60
C ALA A 50 0.67 -5.60 10.96
N VAL A 51 0.21 -4.63 10.16
CA VAL A 51 1.09 -3.62 9.55
C VAL A 51 0.95 -2.33 10.34
N ASP A 52 2.06 -1.80 10.83
CA ASP A 52 2.15 -0.46 11.41
C ASP A 52 2.88 0.47 10.45
N PHE A 53 2.17 1.45 9.90
CA PHE A 53 2.76 2.46 9.02
C PHE A 53 3.35 3.65 9.80
N SER A 54 3.22 3.68 11.12
CA SER A 54 3.72 4.78 11.96
C SER A 54 5.25 4.91 11.90
N GLN A 55 5.96 3.83 11.53
CA GLN A 55 7.40 3.79 11.36
C GLN A 55 7.85 3.93 9.89
N MET A 56 6.93 4.23 8.96
CA MET A 56 7.27 4.31 7.55
C MET A 56 8.15 5.54 7.28
N PRO A 57 9.38 5.36 6.75
CA PRO A 57 10.27 6.48 6.52
C PRO A 57 9.68 7.39 5.43
N THR A 58 9.62 8.69 5.70
CA THR A 58 9.26 9.67 4.68
C THR A 58 10.38 9.70 3.65
N LEU A 59 10.08 9.28 2.41
CA LEU A 59 10.99 9.47 1.30
C LEU A 59 10.95 10.95 0.90
N VAL A 60 11.91 11.73 1.37
CA VAL A 60 12.15 13.09 0.85
C VAL A 60 12.83 12.91 -0.51
N ILE A 61 12.12 13.20 -1.60
CA ILE A 61 12.77 13.34 -2.91
C ILE A 61 13.71 14.54 -2.76
N ASN A 62 15.01 14.27 -2.75
CA ASN A 62 15.99 15.35 -2.71
C ASN A 62 15.95 16.06 -4.07
N GLU A 63 15.14 17.12 -4.16
CA GLU A 63 15.03 17.95 -5.37
C GLU A 63 16.37 18.55 -5.79
N ALA A 64 17.36 18.68 -4.89
CA ALA A 64 18.71 19.11 -5.26
C ALA A 64 19.51 18.07 -6.07
N ALA A 65 19.05 16.82 -6.15
CA ALA A 65 19.58 15.81 -7.08
C ALA A 65 18.93 15.87 -8.47
N HIS A 66 17.78 16.54 -8.58
CA HIS A 66 17.20 16.98 -9.85
C HIS A 66 17.79 18.35 -10.16
N GLY A 67 18.99 18.38 -10.75
CA GLY A 67 19.71 19.61 -11.06
C GLY A 67 18.80 20.68 -11.64
N TYR A 68 18.92 21.91 -11.12
CA TYR A 68 18.27 23.08 -11.68
C TYR A 68 18.65 23.21 -13.17
N GLU A 69 17.70 22.99 -14.06
CA GLU A 69 17.69 23.59 -15.39
C GLU A 69 16.80 24.85 -15.36
#